data_AF-A0A1H5PH95-F1
#
_entry.id   AF-A0A1H5PH95-F1
#
_cell.length_a   1.000
_cell.length_b   1.000
_cell.length_c   1.000
_cell.angle_alpha   90.00
_cell.angle_beta   90.00
_cell.angle_gamma   90.00
#
_symmetry.space_group_name_H-M   'P 1'
#
loop_
_entity.id
_entity.type
_entity.pdbx_description
1 polymer ?
#
loop_
_entity_poly.entity_id
_entity_poly.type
_entity_poly.pdbx_seq_one_letter_code
_entity_poly.pdbx_strand_id
1 'polypeptide(L)' 'MGNAPPMKDSVLLTIKLSRSMAEELQAAFRVAGNMEGYGSINDLLVEATRQEMRRLQRGYNNGHPWKTSPSGL' A
#
# COMPACT_ATOMS: atom_id res chain seq x y z
N MET A 1 19.81 -1.91 -7.77
CA MET A 1 18.69 -1.67 -6.83
C MET A 1 18.45 -0.18 -6.79
N GLY A 2 17.49 0.33 -7.55
CA GLY A 2 17.13 1.75 -7.52
C GLY A 2 16.23 1.98 -6.32
N ASN A 3 16.67 2.78 -5.36
CA ASN A 3 15.78 3.24 -4.29
C ASN A 3 14.58 3.94 -4.93
N ALA A 4 13.37 3.54 -4.52
CA ALA A 4 12.16 4.24 -4.91
C ALA A 4 12.31 5.73 -4.53
N PRO A 5 11.92 6.66 -5.43
CA PRO A 5 12.03 8.09 -5.12
C PRO A 5 11.26 8.40 -3.83
N PRO A 6 11.80 9.30 -2.98
CA PRO A 6 11.13 9.66 -1.74
C PRO A 6 9.73 10.19 -2.06
N MET A 7 8.74 9.64 -1.37
CA MET A 7 7.35 10.05 -1.49
C MET A 7 7.26 11.50 -1.01
N LYS A 8 7.14 12.46 -1.94
CA LYS A 8 6.87 13.86 -1.57
C LYS A 8 5.55 13.89 -0.82
N ASP A 9 5.53 14.59 0.32
CA ASP A 9 4.35 14.79 1.18
C ASP A 9 3.75 13.49 1.76
N SER A 10 4.60 12.62 2.33
CA SER A 10 4.14 11.41 3.02
C SER A 10 3.47 11.72 4.36
N VAL A 11 2.26 11.18 4.57
CA VAL A 11 1.57 11.18 5.87
C VAL A 11 1.71 9.81 6.52
N LEU A 12 1.99 9.76 7.83
CA LEU A 12 2.02 8.52 8.59
C LEU A 12 0.61 8.02 8.86
N LEU A 13 0.31 6.78 8.48
CA LEU A 13 -0.95 6.11 8.79
C LEU A 13 -0.70 4.95 9.76
N THR A 14 -1.41 4.94 10.89
CA THR A 14 -1.41 3.80 11.81
C THR A 14 -2.55 2.85 11.45
N ILE A 15 -2.20 1.59 11.17
CA ILE A 15 -3.17 0.52 10.87
C ILE A 15 -3.26 -0.46 12.04
N LYS A 16 -4.45 -1.04 12.24
CA LYS A 16 -4.66 -2.14 13.17
C LYS A 16 -4.79 -3.44 12.39
N LEU A 17 -3.92 -4.40 12.67
CA LEU A 17 -3.95 -5.76 12.12
C LEU A 17 -4.18 -6.75 13.26
N SER A 18 -4.75 -7.91 12.93
CA SER A 18 -4.67 -9.04 13.86
C SER A 18 -3.21 -9.47 14.02
N ARG A 19 -2.87 -10.07 15.17
CA ARG A 19 -1.53 -10.58 15.43
C ARG A 19 -1.09 -11.56 14.33
N SER A 20 -1.94 -12.52 13.99
CA SER A 20 -1.65 -13.53 12.97
C SER A 20 -1.38 -12.91 11.61
N MET A 21 -2.15 -11.90 11.21
CA MET A 21 -1.94 -11.21 9.93
C MET A 21 -0.63 -10.41 9.92
N ALA A 22 -0.25 -9.80 11.04
CA ALA A 22 1.04 -9.10 11.15
C ALA A 22 2.22 -10.08 11.05
N GLU A 23 2.13 -11.25 11.69
CA GLU A 23 3.14 -12.31 11.62
C GLU A 23 3.25 -12.89 10.20
N GLU A 24 2.11 -13.15 9.55
CA GLU A 24 2.07 -13.63 8.18
C GLU A 24 2.64 -12.60 7.18
N LEU A 25 2.29 -11.32 7.35
CA LEU A 25 2.84 -10.23 6.54
C LEU A 25 4.36 -10.14 6.65
N GLN A 26 4.90 -10.26 7.87
CA GLN A 26 6.35 -10.27 8.11
C GLN A 26 7.02 -11.48 7.45
N ALA A 27 6.41 -12.67 7.58
CA ALA A 27 6.93 -13.89 6.96
C ALA A 27 6.92 -13.80 5.42
N ALA A 28 5.82 -13.35 4.83
CA ALA A 28 5.68 -13.18 3.39
C ALA A 28 6.69 -12.16 2.85
N PHE A 29 6.85 -11.01 3.51
CA PHE A 29 7.85 -10.02 3.13
C PHE A 29 9.28 -10.56 3.22
N ARG A 30 9.59 -11.33 4.27
CA ARG A 30 10.92 -11.93 4.43
C ARG A 30 11.27 -12.90 3.30
N VAL A 31 10.29 -13.66 2.80
CA VAL A 31 10.48 -14.66 1.76
C VAL A 31 10.49 -14.04 0.37
N ALA A 32 9.53 -13.16 0.06
CA ALA A 32 9.28 -12.70 -1.30
C ALA A 32 9.51 -11.19 -1.52
N GLY A 33 9.58 -10.39 -0.45
CA GLY A 33 9.58 -8.92 -0.54
C GLY A 33 10.67 -8.37 -1.48
N ASN A 34 11.92 -8.80 -1.28
CA ASN A 34 13.03 -8.40 -2.14
C ASN A 34 12.92 -8.92 -3.57
N MET A 35 12.35 -10.11 -3.78
CA MET A 35 12.17 -10.70 -5.11
C MET A 35 11.14 -9.92 -5.94
N GLU A 36 10.13 -9.39 -5.27
CA GLU A 36 9.10 -8.52 -5.85
C GLU A 36 9.53 -7.04 -5.91
N GLY A 37 10.73 -6.71 -5.41
CA GLY A 37 11.29 -5.36 -5.46
C GLY A 37 10.84 -4.41 -4.34
N TYR A 38 10.19 -4.90 -3.28
CA TYR A 38 9.82 -4.10 -2.12
C TYR A 38 11.01 -3.90 -1.17
N GLY A 39 11.33 -2.65 -0.85
CA GLY A 39 12.39 -2.30 0.10
C GLY A 39 11.95 -2.38 1.56
N SER A 40 10.65 -2.36 1.82
CA SER A 40 10.04 -2.40 3.15
C SER A 40 8.62 -2.98 3.12
N ILE A 41 8.11 -3.37 4.30
CA ILE A 41 6.69 -3.73 4.46
C ILE A 41 5.77 -2.55 4.08
N ASN A 42 6.22 -1.32 4.32
CA ASN A 42 5.48 -0.13 3.90
C ASN A 42 5.29 -0.10 2.38
N ASP A 43 6.33 -0.38 1.60
CA ASP A 43 6.24 -0.39 0.13
C ASP A 43 5.24 -1.44 -0.36
N LEU A 44 5.26 -2.63 0.25
CA LEU A 44 4.31 -3.70 -0.04
C LEU A 44 2.86 -3.27 0.27
N LEU A 45 2.62 -2.67 1.44
CA LEU A 45 1.29 -2.21 1.83
C LEU A 45 0.79 -1.05 0.96
N VAL A 46 1.68 -0.14 0.55
CA VAL A 46 1.35 0.96 -0.38
C VAL A 46 0.90 0.38 -1.72
N GLU A 47 1.62 -0.58 -2.30
CA GLU A 47 1.22 -1.18 -3.58
C GLU A 47 -0.04 -2.03 -3.47
N ALA A 48 -0.20 -2.81 -2.40
CA ALA A 48 -1.43 -3.55 -2.14
C ALA A 48 -2.64 -2.60 -2.01
N THR A 49 -2.48 -1.48 -1.31
CA THR A 49 -3.51 -0.44 -1.18
C THR A 49 -3.83 0.18 -2.55
N ARG A 50 -2.82 0.49 -3.36
CA ARG A 50 -3.02 1.02 -4.73
C ARG A 50 -3.76 0.03 -5.62
N GLN A 51 -3.43 -1.25 -5.55
CA GLN A 51 -4.11 -2.30 -6.31
C GLN A 51 -5.59 -2.37 -5.93
N GLU A 52 -5.89 -2.35 -4.64
CA GLU A 52 -7.27 -2.38 -4.17
C GLU A 52 -8.04 -1.12 -4.55
N MET A 53 -7.43 0.07 -4.44
CA MET A 53 -8.04 1.30 -4.93
C MET A 53 -8.38 1.23 -6.42
N ARG A 54 -7.50 0.69 -7.27
CA ARG A 54 -7.77 0.49 -8.71
C ARG A 54 -8.89 -0.53 -8.95
N ARG A 55 -9.03 -1.56 -8.10
CA ARG A 55 -10.15 -2.51 -8.17
C ARG A 55 -11.46 -1.80 -7.87
N LEU A 56 -11.49 -1.00 -6.79
CA LEU A 56 -12.67 -0.26 -6.38
C LEU A 56 -13.07 0.81 -7.40
N GLN A 57 -12.11 1.53 -7.99
CA GLN A 57 -12.39 2.50 -9.06
C GLN A 57 -13.08 1.82 -10.24
N ARG A 58 -12.57 0.68 -10.69
CA ARG A 58 -13.16 -0.09 -11.80
C ARG A 58 -14.56 -0.61 -11.46
N GLY A 59 -14.76 -1.11 -10.24
CA GLY A 59 -16.03 -1.70 -9.81
C GLY A 59 -17.13 -0.68 -9.47
N TYR A 60 -16.75 0.49 -8.95
CA TYR A 60 -17.70 1.41 -8.30
C TYR A 60 -17.61 2.86 -8.78
N ASN A 61 -16.60 3.22 -9.58
CA ASN A 61 -16.40 4.58 -10.07
C ASN A 61 -16.13 4.64 -11.59
N ASN A 62 -16.62 3.67 -12.34
CA ASN A 62 -16.41 3.56 -13.81
C ASN A 62 -14.93 3.63 -14.24
N GLY A 63 -14.02 3.16 -13.38
CA GLY A 63 -12.58 3.24 -13.60
C GLY A 63 -11.96 4.61 -13.36
N HIS A 64 -12.74 5.62 -12.96
CA HIS A 64 -12.22 6.95 -12.67
C HIS A 64 -11.56 7.03 -11.28
N PRO A 65 -10.56 7.91 -11.10
CA PRO A 65 -10.00 8.21 -9.79
C PRO A 65 -11.04 8.78 -8.81
N TRP A 66 -10.82 8.54 -7.52
CA TRP A 66 -11.65 9.11 -6.45
C TRP A 66 -11.41 10.62 -6.36
N LYS A 67 -12.48 11.41 -6.29
CA LYS A 67 -12.37 12.85 -5.99
C LYS A 67 -11.93 13.00 -4.54
N THR A 68 -10.80 13.66 -4.31
CA THR A 68 -10.36 14.03 -2.96
C THR A 68 -11.26 15.15 -2.45
N SER A 69 -11.94 14.94 -1.33
CA SER A 69 -12.63 16.03 -0.64
C SER A 69 -11.59 17.03 -0.11
N PRO A 70 -11.79 18.35 -0.22
CA PRO A 70 -10.87 19.35 0.33
C PRO A 70 -10.75 19.27 1.86
N SER A 71 -11.73 18.66 2.52
CA SER A 71 -11.60 18.20 3.91
C SER A 71 -10.63 17.03 3.95
N GLY A 72 -9.34 17.35 4.10
CA GLY A 72 -8.26 16.39 4.24
C GLY A 72 -8.44 15.41 5.41
N LEU A 73 -7.53 14.44 5.48
CA LEU A 73 -7.21 13.75 6.73
C LEU A 73 -6.63 14.73 7.76
#